data_AF-A0A957Y563-F1
#
_entry.id   AF-A0A957Y563-F1
#
_cell.length_a   1.000
_cell.length_b   1.000
_cell.length_c   1.000
_cell.angle_alpha   90.00
_cell.angle_beta   90.00
_cell.angle_gamma   90.00
#
_symmetry.space_group_name_H-M   'P 1'
#
loop_
_entity.id
_entity.type
_entity.pdbx_description
1 polymer ?
#
loop_
_entity_poly.entity_id
_entity_poly.type
_entity_poly.pdbx_seq_one_letter_code
_entity_poly.pdbx_strand_id
1 'polypeptide(L)'
;HSLEEIVGVFNDAGPWQWQLRDSYMVGMYLNTRPVDGVHVRVHEYPQAFMKGPREAGFSALLQIENDSVAEQEDVDRVFRELLGRVRATDINGIEPYD
;
A
#
# COMPACT_ATOMS: atom_id res chain seq x y z
N HIS A 1 10.11 8.45 -5.43
CA HIS A 1 10.63 7.20 -4.83
C HIS A 1 10.18 6.04 -5.70
N SER A 2 11.03 5.05 -5.99
CA SER A 2 10.60 3.78 -6.62
C SER A 2 9.99 2.84 -5.57
N LEU A 3 9.26 1.80 -5.99
CA LEU A 3 8.74 0.78 -5.05
C LEU A 3 9.88 0.07 -4.27
N GLU A 4 11.05 -0.08 -4.87
CA GLU A 4 12.25 -0.63 -4.22
C GLU A 4 12.77 0.27 -3.09
N GLU A 5 12.71 1.59 -3.26
CA GLU A 5 13.06 2.53 -2.19
C GLU A 5 11.99 2.54 -1.09
N ILE A 6 10.71 2.52 -1.48
CA ILE A 6 9.58 2.55 -0.54
C ILE A 6 9.60 1.31 0.37
N VAL A 7 9.83 0.11 -0.17
CA VAL A 7 9.87 -1.12 0.64
C VAL A 7 10.99 -1.08 1.68
N GLY A 8 12.14 -0.52 1.32
CA GLY A 8 13.25 -0.33 2.27
C GLY A 8 12.86 0.60 3.42
N VAL A 9 12.29 1.77 3.10
CA VAL A 9 11.85 2.75 4.10
C VAL A 9 10.74 2.17 4.99
N PHE A 10 9.77 1.48 4.42
CA PHE A 10 8.67 0.88 5.18
C PHE A 10 9.16 -0.21 6.14
N ASN A 11 10.07 -1.07 5.70
CA ASN A 11 10.62 -2.13 6.53
C ASN A 11 11.55 -1.61 7.63
N ASP A 12 12.28 -0.53 7.36
CA ASP A 12 13.15 0.13 8.36
C ASP A 12 12.31 0.90 9.40
N ALA A 13 11.19 1.50 8.98
CA ALA A 13 10.29 2.22 9.88
C ALA A 13 9.47 1.29 10.78
N GLY A 14 9.09 0.10 10.28
CA GLY A 14 8.19 -0.81 10.98
C GLY A 14 6.80 -0.20 11.25
N PRO A 15 5.82 -0.96 11.76
CA PRO A 15 5.97 -2.28 12.37
C PRO A 15 5.74 -3.46 11.41
N TRP A 16 5.38 -3.21 10.15
CA TRP A 16 4.99 -4.27 9.22
C TRP A 16 6.14 -4.72 8.32
N GLN A 17 6.06 -5.97 7.86
CA GLN A 17 6.99 -6.52 6.88
C GLN A 17 6.38 -6.45 5.48
N TRP A 18 6.90 -5.54 4.69
CA TRP A 18 6.53 -5.30 3.31
C TRP A 18 7.40 -6.12 2.35
N GLN A 19 6.79 -6.57 1.28
CA GLN A 19 7.42 -7.34 0.23
C GLN A 19 7.14 -6.69 -1.11
N LEU A 20 8.20 -6.51 -1.91
CA LEU A 20 8.06 -6.22 -3.32
C LEU A 20 7.62 -7.48 -4.06
N ARG A 21 6.59 -7.36 -4.88
CA ARG A 21 5.98 -8.43 -5.67
C ARG A 21 5.81 -7.95 -7.10
N ASP A 22 5.77 -8.91 -8.01
CA ASP A 22 5.49 -8.69 -9.43
C ASP A 22 4.22 -9.43 -9.83
N SER A 23 3.46 -8.85 -10.74
CA SER A 23 2.25 -9.43 -11.32
C SER A 23 2.17 -9.05 -12.78
N TYR A 24 1.95 -10.04 -13.64
CA TYR A 24 1.71 -9.80 -15.06
C TYR A 24 0.50 -8.87 -15.33
N MET A 25 -0.41 -8.74 -14.35
CA MET A 25 -1.57 -7.86 -14.45
C MET A 25 -1.20 -6.44 -14.02
N VAL A 26 -0.70 -6.25 -12.81
CA VAL A 26 -0.56 -4.89 -12.23
C VAL A 26 0.86 -4.34 -12.26
N GLY A 27 1.83 -5.13 -12.74
CA GLY A 27 3.25 -4.83 -12.64
C GLY A 27 3.77 -5.04 -11.22
N MET A 28 4.83 -4.29 -10.88
CA MET A 28 5.42 -4.31 -9.54
C MET A 28 4.50 -3.65 -8.52
N TYR A 29 4.42 -4.22 -7.32
CA TYR A 29 3.63 -3.69 -6.22
C TYR A 29 4.23 -4.11 -4.87
N LEU A 30 3.96 -3.33 -3.83
CA LEU A 30 4.24 -3.71 -2.45
C LEU A 30 3.06 -4.42 -1.84
N ASN A 31 3.33 -5.37 -0.97
CA ASN A 31 2.34 -6.11 -0.24
C ASN A 31 2.78 -6.33 1.20
N THR A 32 1.84 -6.22 2.14
CA THR A 32 2.05 -6.60 3.54
C THR A 32 0.80 -7.23 4.13
N ARG A 33 1.01 -8.03 5.17
CA ARG A 33 -0.04 -8.64 6.00
C ARG A 33 0.24 -8.27 7.46
N PRO A 34 -0.25 -7.11 7.93
CA PRO A 34 0.00 -6.62 9.28
C PRO A 34 -0.40 -7.61 10.37
N VAL A 35 -1.60 -8.17 10.20
CA VAL A 35 -2.25 -9.14 11.08
C VAL A 35 -3.15 -10.04 10.23
N ASP A 36 -3.64 -11.13 10.82
CA ASP A 36 -4.55 -12.05 10.14
C ASP A 36 -5.83 -11.33 9.68
N GLY A 37 -6.22 -11.60 8.44
CA GLY A 37 -7.34 -10.95 7.78
C GLY A 37 -7.08 -9.53 7.27
N VAL A 38 -5.87 -8.96 7.41
CA VAL A 38 -5.56 -7.62 6.88
C VAL A 38 -4.53 -7.70 5.76
N HIS A 39 -4.88 -7.17 4.59
CA HIS A 39 -3.97 -7.03 3.45
C HIS A 39 -3.85 -5.56 3.04
N VAL A 40 -2.61 -5.10 2.87
CA VAL A 40 -2.32 -3.77 2.31
C VAL A 40 -1.43 -3.94 1.09
N ARG A 41 -1.82 -3.31 -0.02
CA ARG A 41 -1.03 -3.30 -1.27
C ARG A 41 -0.78 -1.89 -1.73
N VAL A 42 0.43 -1.60 -2.22
CA VAL A 42 0.79 -0.30 -2.82
C VAL A 42 1.26 -0.53 -4.25
N HIS A 43 0.69 0.18 -5.20
CA HIS A 43 0.99 0.06 -6.62
C HIS A 43 1.49 1.41 -7.16
N GLU A 44 2.35 1.37 -8.17
CA GLU A 44 2.75 2.55 -8.93
C GLU A 44 1.81 2.75 -10.13
N TYR A 45 1.45 4.00 -10.42
CA TYR A 45 0.75 4.37 -11.65
C TYR A 45 1.73 4.71 -12.78
N PRO A 46 1.34 4.46 -14.04
CA PRO A 46 0.08 3.85 -14.47
C PRO A 46 0.10 2.32 -14.32
N GLN A 47 -0.99 1.74 -13.80
CA GLN A 47 -1.16 0.29 -13.80
C GLN A 47 -1.74 -0.16 -15.15
N ALA A 48 -1.27 -1.29 -15.68
CA ALA A 48 -1.61 -1.74 -17.03
C ALA A 48 -3.13 -1.90 -17.29
N PHE A 49 -3.93 -2.20 -16.26
CA PHE A 49 -5.38 -2.41 -16.40
C PHE A 49 -6.27 -1.45 -15.59
N MET A 50 -5.72 -0.60 -14.72
CA MET A 50 -6.52 0.45 -14.07
C MET A 50 -6.49 1.72 -14.91
N LYS A 51 -7.56 1.96 -15.66
CA LYS A 51 -7.81 3.27 -16.28
C LYS A 51 -8.27 4.25 -15.20
N GLY A 52 -7.31 4.93 -14.58
CA GLY A 52 -7.55 6.08 -13.71
C GLY A 52 -7.14 7.38 -14.39
N PRO A 53 -7.63 8.55 -13.94
CA PRO A 53 -7.20 9.85 -14.46
C PRO A 53 -5.77 10.24 -14.05
N ARG A 54 -5.11 9.42 -13.21
CA ARG A 54 -3.75 9.69 -12.72
C ARG A 54 -2.71 9.10 -13.66
N GLU A 55 -1.82 9.98 -14.13
CA GLU A 55 -0.71 9.64 -15.02
C GLU A 55 0.55 9.19 -14.28
N ALA A 56 0.64 9.44 -12.96
CA ALA A 56 1.78 9.10 -12.11
C ALA A 56 1.38 9.02 -10.62
N GLY A 57 2.27 8.47 -9.79
CA GLY A 57 2.13 8.39 -8.33
C GLY A 57 1.87 6.96 -7.85
N PHE A 58 1.37 6.82 -6.62
CA PHE A 58 1.07 5.51 -6.03
C PHE A 58 -0.37 5.43 -5.54
N SER A 59 -0.97 4.24 -5.60
CA SER A 59 -2.25 3.91 -4.94
C SER A 59 -2.06 2.83 -3.89
N ALA A 60 -2.79 2.97 -2.78
CA ALA A 60 -2.85 1.95 -1.75
C ALA A 60 -4.24 1.33 -1.71
N LEU A 61 -4.29 0.00 -1.61
CA LEU A 61 -5.51 -0.78 -1.41
C LEU A 61 -5.43 -1.46 -0.05
N LEU A 62 -6.44 -1.23 0.78
CA LEU A 62 -6.62 -1.86 2.07
C LEU A 62 -7.81 -2.84 1.99
N GLN A 63 -7.57 -4.07 2.44
CA GLN A 63 -8.60 -5.08 2.61
C GLN A 63 -8.54 -5.60 4.04
N ILE A 64 -9.69 -5.60 4.72
CA ILE A 64 -9.88 -6.18 6.04
C ILE A 64 -11.00 -7.22 5.91
N GLU A 65 -10.68 -8.49 6.19
CA GLU A 65 -11.63 -9.60 6.16
C GLU A 65 -12.62 -9.47 7.33
N ASN A 66 -13.87 -9.94 7.14
CA ASN A 66 -14.97 -9.74 8.08
C ASN A 66 -14.75 -10.39 9.46
N ASP A 67 -13.86 -11.37 9.56
CA ASP A 67 -13.46 -12.08 10.77
C ASP A 67 -12.19 -11.49 11.42
N SER A 68 -11.59 -10.47 10.82
CA SER A 68 -10.45 -9.78 11.41
C SER A 68 -10.86 -8.96 12.63
N VAL A 69 -10.01 -8.98 13.65
CA VAL A 69 -10.14 -8.12 14.83
C VAL A 69 -9.56 -6.72 14.61
N ALA A 70 -8.97 -6.45 13.44
CA ALA A 70 -8.34 -5.18 13.13
C ALA A 70 -9.36 -4.10 12.80
N GLU A 71 -9.21 -2.94 13.44
CA GLU A 71 -10.00 -1.76 13.08
C GLU A 71 -9.34 -1.02 11.92
N GLN A 72 -10.13 -0.58 10.95
CA GLN A 72 -9.63 0.18 9.80
C GLN A 72 -8.87 1.44 10.23
N GLU A 73 -9.34 2.12 11.28
CA GLU A 73 -8.69 3.33 11.81
C GLU A 73 -7.26 3.07 12.28
N ASP A 74 -7.01 1.93 12.92
CA ASP A 74 -5.67 1.55 13.38
C ASP A 74 -4.73 1.27 12.21
N VAL A 75 -5.21 0.53 11.21
CA VAL A 75 -4.43 0.23 10.00
C VAL A 75 -4.14 1.52 9.22
N ASP A 76 -5.12 2.39 9.06
CA ASP A 76 -4.97 3.68 8.39
C ASP A 76 -3.98 4.59 9.12
N ARG A 77 -4.01 4.64 10.45
CA ARG A 77 -3.08 5.43 11.25
C ARG A 77 -1.64 4.99 11.01
N VAL A 78 -1.35 3.70 11.20
CA VAL A 78 0.01 3.16 11.01
C VAL A 78 0.46 3.34 9.56
N PHE A 79 -0.43 3.11 8.60
CA PHE A 79 -0.10 3.28 7.20
C PHE A 79 0.22 4.74 6.86
N ARG A 80 -0.54 5.71 7.37
CA ARG A 80 -0.25 7.15 7.18
C ARG A 80 1.08 7.58 7.81
N GLU A 81 1.44 7.01 8.96
CA GLU A 81 2.75 7.25 9.57
C GLU A 81 3.89 6.76 8.66
N LEU A 82 3.75 5.56 8.08
CA LEU A 82 4.69 5.02 7.09
C LEU A 82 4.78 5.93 5.84
N LEU A 83 3.64 6.39 5.32
CA LEU A 83 3.59 7.32 4.19
C LEU A 83 4.34 8.64 4.48
N GLY A 84 4.20 9.16 5.71
CA GLY A 84 4.92 10.33 6.17
C GLY A 84 6.45 10.17 6.14
N ARG A 85 6.96 8.94 6.35
CA ARG A 85 8.41 8.65 6.33
C ARG A 85 9.01 8.74 4.95
N VAL A 86 8.27 8.34 3.93
CA VAL A 86 8.73 8.40 2.54
C VAL A 86 8.60 9.79 1.93
N ARG A 87 8.25 10.82 2.73
CA ARG A 87 7.84 12.15 2.22
C ARG A 87 6.95 11.99 0.98
N ALA A 88 6.04 11.02 1.02
CA ALA A 88 5.21 10.69 -0.12
C ALA A 88 4.19 11.80 -0.33
N THR A 89 4.62 12.91 -0.91
CA THR A 89 3.77 14.01 -1.40
C THR A 89 2.82 13.54 -2.51
N ASP A 90 2.99 12.31 -3.02
CA ASP A 90 2.25 11.73 -4.14
C ASP A 90 1.28 10.60 -3.78
N ILE A 91 1.09 10.25 -2.51
CA ILE A 91 0.10 9.23 -2.08
C ILE A 91 -1.18 9.92 -1.61
N ASN A 92 -2.10 10.11 -2.55
CA ASN A 92 -3.31 10.93 -2.39
C ASN A 92 -4.59 10.10 -2.29
N GLY A 93 -4.59 8.95 -1.62
CA GLY A 93 -5.82 8.21 -1.33
C GLY A 93 -5.61 6.75 -0.91
N ILE A 94 -6.36 6.35 0.13
CA ILE A 94 -6.64 4.96 0.46
C ILE A 94 -8.10 4.76 0.03
N GLU A 95 -8.34 3.99 -1.02
CA GLU A 95 -9.71 3.69 -1.46
C GLU A 95 -10.16 2.35 -0.87
N PRO A 96 -11.34 2.26 -0.22
CA PRO A 96 -11.92 1.00 0.19
C PRO A 96 -12.43 0.22 -1.03
N TYR A 97 -12.41 -1.11 -0.96
CA TYR A 97 -13.07 -1.97 -1.94
C TYR A 97 -14.58 -2.02 -1.66
N ASP A 98 -15.40 -1.96 -2.71
CA ASP A 98 -16.82 -2.35 -2.69
C ASP A 98 -16.96 -3.89 -2.72
#